data_AF-A0A918YNN2-F1
#
_entry.id   AF-A0A918YNN2-F1
#
_cell.length_a   1.000
_cell.length_b   1.000
_cell.length_c   1.000
_cell.angle_alpha   90.00
_cell.angle_beta   90.00
_cell.angle_gamma   90.00
#
_symmetry.space_group_name_H-M   'P 1'
#
loop_
_entity.id
_entity.type
_entity.pdbx_description
1 polymer ?
#
loop_
_entity_poly.entity_id
_entity_poly.type
_entity_poly.pdbx_seq_one_letter_code
_entity_poly.pdbx_strand_id
1 'polypeptide(L)'
;MLRPQAATGGGTPYFMYFMLEPSFRSLACRTVTTWEDPSVTTDTSEETAILLQRAAASFQPLAGEPSPFGPPVGYPLAGEQVPLAGFADEAALAKAVLRRLAPWFHIQREVPGRHPTGRPCRIDAVLRPRDAQVWKNPQVALGVEFKSWDSHVADASRKDRIGWVAQAIDYPMVDWEGYGRLPVFMCPDPFVRNRNLPGDGVDDVGHFVDGLLGQYNLGYLTLFNGNGLTMLMYGMNTVWYERHGVSNGRNWTLRPRTGHRRWTAIQPQLAGLWSRSDRFISPKTRGRSGCL
;
A
#
# COMPACT_ATOMS: atom_id res chain seq x y z
N MET A 1 49.66 13.47 -56.23
CA MET A 1 48.74 12.35 -56.49
C MET A 1 47.82 12.20 -55.30
N LEU A 2 46.56 12.60 -55.45
CA LEU A 2 45.52 12.60 -54.41
C LEU A 2 44.90 11.20 -54.31
N ARG A 3 44.80 10.66 -53.09
CA ARG A 3 43.95 9.50 -52.78
C ARG A 3 42.57 9.99 -52.31
N PRO A 4 41.45 9.37 -52.72
CA PRO A 4 40.14 9.70 -52.17
C PRO A 4 39.86 8.93 -50.88
N GLN A 5 39.20 9.61 -49.93
CA GLN A 5 38.60 9.03 -48.73
C GLN A 5 37.25 8.40 -49.08
N ALA A 6 37.00 7.18 -48.60
CA ALA A 6 35.70 6.53 -48.64
C ALA A 6 34.90 6.86 -47.38
N ALA A 7 33.68 7.38 -47.56
CA ALA A 7 32.72 7.62 -46.50
C ALA A 7 31.89 6.35 -46.24
N THR A 8 31.92 5.84 -45.01
CA THR A 8 31.05 4.76 -44.54
C THR A 8 29.78 5.36 -43.93
N GLY A 9 28.67 5.31 -44.67
CA GLY A 9 27.34 5.59 -44.15
C GLY A 9 26.75 4.36 -43.45
N GLY A 10 26.73 4.36 -42.11
CA GLY A 10 25.99 3.40 -41.30
C GLY A 10 24.58 3.90 -41.03
N GLY A 11 23.58 3.32 -41.69
CA GLY A 11 22.17 3.58 -41.42
C GLY A 11 21.71 2.82 -40.18
N THR A 12 21.28 3.54 -39.15
CA THR A 12 20.53 2.97 -38.02
C THR A 12 19.07 2.77 -38.40
N PRO A 13 18.45 1.60 -38.14
CA PRO A 13 17.03 1.41 -38.39
C PRO A 13 16.20 2.18 -37.34
N TYR A 14 15.30 3.02 -37.82
CA TYR A 14 14.27 3.67 -37.00
C TYR A 14 13.26 2.62 -36.54
N PHE A 15 13.25 2.31 -35.24
CA PHE A 15 12.12 1.64 -34.59
C PHE A 15 10.99 2.67 -34.43
N MET A 16 9.92 2.53 -35.21
CA MET A 16 8.66 3.24 -34.98
C MET A 16 8.01 2.70 -33.72
N TYR A 17 8.08 3.45 -32.62
CA TYR A 17 7.18 3.28 -31.49
C TYR A 17 5.82 3.89 -31.86
N PHE A 18 4.81 3.03 -32.04
CA PHE A 18 3.41 3.45 -31.99
C PHE A 18 3.09 3.87 -30.56
N MET A 19 3.19 5.18 -30.27
CA MET A 19 2.55 5.77 -29.10
C MET A 19 1.05 5.81 -29.35
N LEU A 20 0.34 4.79 -28.86
CA LEU A 20 -1.09 4.91 -28.61
C LEU A 20 -1.23 5.84 -27.40
N GLU A 21 -1.68 7.08 -27.61
CA GLU A 21 -2.12 7.94 -26.53
C GLU A 21 -3.32 7.29 -25.83
N PRO A 22 -3.21 6.88 -24.56
CA PRO A 22 -4.40 6.63 -23.78
C PRO A 22 -4.97 8.00 -23.42
N SER A 23 -6.16 8.29 -23.93
CA SER A 23 -6.97 9.44 -23.51
C SER A 23 -7.42 9.23 -22.06
N PHE A 24 -6.50 9.47 -21.12
CA PHE A 24 -6.82 9.55 -19.71
C PHE A 24 -7.61 10.83 -19.48
N ARG A 25 -8.90 10.67 -19.16
CA ARG A 25 -9.65 11.74 -18.53
C ARG A 25 -8.94 12.05 -17.21
N SER A 26 -8.32 13.22 -17.13
CA SER A 26 -7.86 13.84 -15.90
C SER A 26 -8.99 13.78 -14.89
N LEU A 27 -8.90 12.84 -13.94
CA LEU A 27 -9.68 12.91 -12.72
C LEU A 27 -9.12 14.11 -11.99
N ALA A 28 -9.87 15.21 -11.98
CA ALA A 28 -9.50 16.42 -11.27
C ALA A 28 -8.95 16.04 -9.89
N CYS A 29 -7.65 16.31 -9.71
CA CYS A 29 -6.97 16.19 -8.43
C CYS A 29 -7.77 17.06 -7.45
N ARG A 30 -8.54 16.40 -6.57
CA ARG A 30 -9.20 17.11 -5.48
C ARG A 30 -8.09 17.70 -4.64
N THR A 31 -8.01 19.03 -4.62
CA THR A 31 -7.33 19.79 -3.59
C THR A 31 -7.76 19.20 -2.25
N VAL A 32 -6.82 18.58 -1.55
CA VAL A 32 -7.04 18.05 -0.20
C VAL A 32 -7.29 19.25 0.71
N THR A 33 -8.56 19.58 0.88
CA THR A 33 -9.08 20.39 1.97
C THR A 33 -8.69 19.73 3.29
N THR A 34 -8.05 20.51 4.17
CA THR A 34 -7.97 20.36 5.63
C THR A 34 -7.90 18.93 6.16
N TRP A 35 -6.80 18.57 6.82
CA TRP A 35 -6.65 17.38 7.65
C TRP A 35 -7.82 17.26 8.63
N GLU A 36 -8.92 16.68 8.18
CA GLU A 36 -9.98 16.19 9.04
C GLU A 36 -9.32 15.05 9.80
N ASP A 37 -9.03 15.33 11.07
CA ASP A 37 -8.71 14.33 12.07
C ASP A 37 -9.79 13.25 11.90
N PRO A 38 -9.47 12.08 11.31
CA PRO A 38 -10.48 11.15 10.85
C PRO A 38 -11.20 10.68 12.09
N SER A 39 -12.39 11.24 12.34
CA SER A 39 -13.13 11.20 13.61
C SER A 39 -12.78 9.93 14.34
N VAL A 40 -11.78 10.03 15.22
CA VAL A 40 -11.26 8.88 15.96
C VAL A 40 -12.41 8.53 16.85
N THR A 41 -13.19 7.53 16.45
CA THR A 41 -14.25 6.98 17.28
C THR A 41 -13.53 6.58 18.56
N THR A 42 -13.81 7.30 19.64
CA THR A 42 -13.13 7.24 20.93
C THR A 42 -13.29 5.90 21.65
N ASP A 43 -13.89 4.92 20.98
CA ASP A 43 -14.02 3.54 21.42
C ASP A 43 -12.70 2.79 21.20
N THR A 44 -11.67 3.27 21.90
CA THR A 44 -10.40 2.58 22.03
C THR A 44 -10.64 1.47 23.04
N SER A 45 -10.55 0.22 22.60
CA SER A 45 -10.63 -0.91 23.52
C SER A 45 -9.63 -0.72 24.67
N GLU A 46 -9.97 -1.23 25.86
CA GLU A 46 -9.05 -1.22 27.01
C GLU A 46 -7.71 -1.88 26.63
N GLU A 47 -7.75 -2.93 25.81
CA GLU A 47 -6.57 -3.57 25.27
C GLU A 47 -5.71 -2.61 24.42
N THR A 48 -6.31 -1.86 23.49
CA THR A 48 -5.59 -0.87 22.69
C THR A 48 -4.96 0.21 23.56
N ALA A 49 -5.62 0.66 24.63
CA ALA A 49 -5.06 1.63 25.57
C ALA A 49 -3.82 1.06 26.32
N ILE A 50 -3.89 -0.21 26.75
CA ILE A 50 -2.75 -0.89 27.37
C ILE A 50 -1.59 -1.06 26.38
N LEU A 51 -1.88 -1.40 25.12
CA LEU A 51 -0.86 -1.51 24.07
C LEU A 51 -0.20 -0.16 23.78
N LEU A 52 -0.97 0.92 23.71
CA LEU A 52 -0.47 2.29 23.57
C LEU A 52 0.49 2.66 24.70
N GLN A 53 0.10 2.41 25.96
CA GLN A 53 0.93 2.70 27.12
C GLN A 53 2.25 1.91 27.09
N ARG A 54 2.19 0.62 26.74
CA ARG A 54 3.38 -0.24 26.58
C ARG A 54 4.30 0.26 25.46
N ALA A 55 3.71 0.59 24.31
CA ALA A 55 4.46 1.12 23.17
C ALA A 55 5.17 2.43 23.55
N ALA A 56 4.47 3.36 24.19
CA ALA A 56 5.03 4.62 24.68
C ALA A 56 6.17 4.41 25.68
N ALA A 57 6.00 3.50 26.64
CA ALA A 57 7.04 3.20 27.65
C ALA A 57 8.31 2.56 27.05
N SER A 58 8.16 1.81 25.95
CA SER A 58 9.26 1.11 25.28
C SER A 58 9.82 1.85 24.06
N PHE A 59 9.37 3.08 23.80
CA PHE A 59 9.71 3.82 22.60
C PHE A 59 11.23 4.02 22.47
N GLN A 60 11.74 3.68 21.28
CA GLN A 60 13.11 3.96 20.86
C GLN A 60 13.04 4.53 19.44
N PRO A 61 13.63 5.71 19.18
CA PRO A 61 13.65 6.27 17.83
C PRO A 61 14.39 5.33 16.88
N LEU A 62 13.94 5.25 15.63
CA LEU A 62 14.59 4.44 14.60
C LEU A 62 15.57 5.26 13.77
N ALA A 63 15.28 6.54 13.56
CA ALA A 63 16.01 7.45 12.69
C ALA A 63 16.05 8.89 13.25
N GLY A 64 16.02 9.03 14.58
CA GLY A 64 16.08 10.34 15.26
C GLY A 64 14.75 11.10 15.28
N GLU A 65 13.66 10.48 14.87
CA GLU A 65 12.33 11.05 14.89
C GLU A 65 11.79 11.24 16.32
N PRO A 66 10.93 12.24 16.55
CA PRO A 66 10.27 12.42 17.84
C PRO A 66 9.32 11.26 18.15
N SER A 67 9.06 11.04 19.45
CA SER A 67 8.07 10.04 19.88
C SER A 67 6.69 10.36 19.30
N PRO A 68 6.03 9.39 18.63
CA PRO A 68 4.68 9.58 18.13
C PRO A 68 3.64 9.66 19.25
N PHE A 69 4.01 9.28 20.48
CA PHE A 69 3.15 9.35 21.67
C PHE A 69 3.30 10.65 22.45
N GLY A 70 4.21 11.54 22.03
CA GLY A 70 4.38 12.86 22.60
C GLY A 70 3.33 13.87 22.13
N PRO A 71 3.51 15.16 22.48
CA PRO A 71 2.73 16.23 21.89
C PRO A 71 2.77 16.17 20.35
N PRO A 72 1.69 16.56 19.66
CA PRO A 72 1.69 16.64 18.20
C PRO A 72 2.89 17.45 17.72
N VAL A 73 3.64 16.90 16.78
CA VAL A 73 4.71 17.65 16.12
C VAL A 73 4.05 18.79 15.34
N GLY A 74 4.59 20.00 15.43
CA GLY A 74 4.10 21.12 14.63
C GLY A 74 4.35 20.90 13.13
N TYR A 75 3.62 21.63 12.30
CA TYR A 75 3.96 21.81 10.88
C TYR A 75 5.34 22.50 10.78
N PRO A 76 6.20 22.17 9.78
CA PRO A 76 5.98 21.28 8.64
C PRO A 76 6.32 19.80 8.87
N LEU A 77 6.78 19.44 10.07
CA LEU A 77 7.32 18.10 10.32
C LEU A 77 6.23 17.03 10.42
N ALA A 78 5.03 17.36 10.96
CA ALA A 78 3.95 16.38 11.10
C ALA A 78 3.53 15.77 9.77
N GLY A 79 3.70 14.46 9.60
CA GLY A 79 3.37 13.75 8.36
C GLY A 79 4.53 13.63 7.36
N GLU A 80 5.69 14.20 7.65
CA GLU A 80 6.89 14.02 6.82
C GLU A 80 7.45 12.60 6.99
N GLN A 81 7.80 11.94 5.88
CA GLN A 81 8.42 10.62 5.94
C GLN A 81 9.84 10.76 6.46
N VAL A 82 10.18 9.96 7.45
CA VAL A 82 11.54 9.90 7.98
C VAL A 82 12.27 8.74 7.30
N PRO A 83 13.41 9.01 6.64
CA PRO A 83 14.31 7.99 6.14
C PRO A 83 14.65 6.95 7.20
N LEU A 84 14.42 5.66 6.93
CA LEU A 84 14.91 4.56 7.77
C LEU A 84 16.39 4.27 7.46
N ALA A 85 17.22 5.31 7.49
CA ALA A 85 18.65 5.31 7.18
C ALA A 85 19.52 5.00 8.40
N GLY A 86 20.82 4.77 8.19
CA GLY A 86 21.80 4.64 9.28
C GLY A 86 21.87 3.26 9.94
N PHE A 87 21.23 2.25 9.34
CA PHE A 87 21.37 0.85 9.74
C PHE A 87 22.51 0.19 8.96
N ALA A 88 23.34 -0.59 9.65
CA ALA A 88 24.49 -1.24 9.03
C ALA A 88 24.12 -2.22 7.89
N ASP A 89 22.98 -2.89 8.02
CA ASP A 89 22.45 -3.83 7.03
C ASP A 89 20.92 -4.01 7.19
N GLU A 90 20.34 -4.82 6.30
CA GLU A 90 18.92 -5.17 6.31
C GLU A 90 18.49 -5.89 7.61
N ALA A 91 19.36 -6.71 8.19
CA ALA A 91 19.06 -7.46 9.40
C ALA A 91 18.98 -6.55 10.64
N ALA A 92 19.83 -5.53 10.71
CA ALA A 92 19.83 -4.51 11.75
C ALA A 92 18.56 -3.66 11.68
N LEU A 93 18.16 -3.24 10.46
CA LEU A 93 16.89 -2.55 10.22
C LEU A 93 15.71 -3.42 10.66
N ALA A 94 15.63 -4.66 10.16
CA ALA A 94 14.54 -5.58 10.49
C ALA A 94 14.42 -5.80 12.00
N LYS A 95 15.55 -6.02 12.70
CA LYS A 95 15.57 -6.19 14.16
C LYS A 95 15.03 -4.97 14.90
N ALA A 96 15.40 -3.76 14.48
CA ALA A 96 14.96 -2.52 15.12
C ALA A 96 13.46 -2.27 14.89
N VAL A 97 13.00 -2.39 13.63
CA VAL A 97 11.59 -2.20 13.26
C VAL A 97 10.70 -3.24 13.93
N LEU A 98 11.07 -4.52 13.90
CA LEU A 98 10.28 -5.58 14.52
C LEU A 98 10.21 -5.43 16.05
N ARG A 99 11.29 -4.98 16.70
CA ARG A 99 11.25 -4.65 18.13
C ARG A 99 10.21 -3.57 18.42
N ARG A 100 10.14 -2.54 17.58
CA ARG A 100 9.19 -1.44 17.71
C ARG A 100 7.74 -1.84 17.43
N LEU A 101 7.54 -2.81 16.54
CA LEU A 101 6.22 -3.38 16.24
C LEU A 101 5.74 -4.40 17.29
N ALA A 102 6.64 -5.00 18.07
CA ALA A 102 6.32 -6.07 19.02
C ALA A 102 5.23 -5.74 20.07
N PRO A 103 5.07 -4.50 20.56
CA PRO A 103 3.95 -4.13 21.43
C PRO A 103 2.59 -4.28 20.74
N TRP A 104 2.53 -4.19 19.42
CA TRP A 104 1.28 -4.18 18.64
C TRP A 104 0.95 -5.54 18.01
N PHE A 105 1.98 -6.32 17.71
CA PHE A 105 1.86 -7.55 16.94
C PHE A 105 2.57 -8.72 17.62
N HIS A 106 2.01 -9.92 17.45
CA HIS A 106 2.76 -11.17 17.51
C HIS A 106 3.57 -11.32 16.23
N ILE A 107 4.87 -11.56 16.36
CA ILE A 107 5.81 -11.56 15.24
C ILE A 107 6.41 -12.95 15.09
N GLN A 108 6.24 -13.56 13.92
CA GLN A 108 6.99 -14.74 13.50
C GLN A 108 7.99 -14.33 12.42
N ARG A 109 9.26 -14.70 12.57
CA ARG A 109 10.32 -14.35 11.61
C ARG A 109 10.57 -15.49 10.65
N GLU A 110 11.08 -15.15 9.46
CA GLU A 110 11.60 -16.11 8.48
C GLU A 110 10.59 -17.21 8.12
N VAL A 111 9.35 -16.81 7.82
CA VAL A 111 8.26 -17.76 7.57
C VAL A 111 8.42 -18.38 6.19
N PRO A 112 8.51 -19.72 6.08
CA PRO A 112 8.61 -20.39 4.79
C PRO A 112 7.27 -20.37 4.05
N GLY A 113 7.33 -20.47 2.74
CA GLY A 113 6.17 -20.58 1.88
C GLY A 113 6.49 -21.24 0.54
N ARG A 114 5.45 -21.50 -0.24
CA ARG A 114 5.58 -22.09 -1.57
C ARG A 114 4.92 -21.21 -2.62
N HIS A 115 5.72 -20.79 -3.60
CA HIS A 115 5.21 -20.06 -4.76
C HIS A 115 4.34 -20.99 -5.62
N PRO A 116 3.34 -20.48 -6.37
CA PRO A 116 2.51 -21.32 -7.27
C PRO A 116 3.30 -22.13 -8.31
N THR A 117 4.53 -21.72 -8.65
CA THR A 117 5.44 -22.50 -9.52
C THR A 117 6.15 -23.66 -8.81
N GLY A 118 5.88 -23.88 -7.51
CA GLY A 118 6.53 -24.87 -6.67
C GLY A 118 7.82 -24.40 -6.00
N ARG A 119 8.38 -23.25 -6.42
CA ARG A 119 9.61 -22.66 -5.86
C ARG A 119 9.45 -22.37 -4.35
N PRO A 120 10.42 -22.76 -3.50
CA PRO A 120 10.41 -22.39 -2.10
C PRO A 120 10.66 -20.88 -1.95
N CYS A 121 9.93 -20.25 -1.03
CA CYS A 121 10.06 -18.84 -0.69
C CYS A 121 10.16 -18.69 0.84
N ARG A 122 10.62 -17.51 1.27
CA ARG A 122 10.67 -17.11 2.67
C ARG A 122 10.33 -15.63 2.75
N ILE A 123 9.55 -15.23 3.75
CA ILE A 123 9.28 -13.83 4.07
C ILE A 123 9.93 -13.49 5.41
N ASP A 124 10.47 -12.28 5.54
CA ASP A 124 11.26 -11.90 6.71
C ASP A 124 10.45 -11.91 8.01
N ALA A 125 9.20 -11.44 7.95
CA ALA A 125 8.31 -11.50 9.10
C ALA A 125 6.83 -11.61 8.70
N VAL A 126 6.06 -12.25 9.59
CA VAL A 126 4.60 -12.22 9.59
C VAL A 126 4.12 -11.64 10.92
N LEU A 127 3.22 -10.67 10.83
CA LEU A 127 2.64 -9.93 11.95
C LEU A 127 1.19 -10.35 12.14
N ARG A 128 0.81 -10.80 13.34
CA ARG A 128 -0.58 -10.94 13.76
C ARG A 128 -0.92 -9.88 14.80
N PRO A 129 -1.99 -9.09 14.65
CA PRO A 129 -2.36 -8.11 15.68
C PRO A 129 -2.58 -8.76 17.03
N ARG A 130 -2.19 -8.07 18.11
CA ARG A 130 -2.51 -8.50 19.48
C ARG A 130 -3.98 -8.25 19.79
N ASP A 131 -4.43 -7.01 19.59
CA ASP A 131 -5.86 -6.69 19.58
C ASP A 131 -6.44 -7.01 18.18
N ALA A 132 -6.83 -8.27 18.00
CA ALA A 132 -7.41 -8.75 16.76
C ALA A 132 -8.88 -8.30 16.55
N GLN A 133 -9.59 -7.96 17.63
CA GLN A 133 -11.03 -7.70 17.59
C GLN A 133 -11.37 -6.37 16.91
N VAL A 134 -10.44 -5.41 16.97
CA VAL A 134 -10.59 -4.12 16.28
C VAL A 134 -10.39 -4.21 14.76
N TRP A 135 -9.92 -5.34 14.23
CA TRP A 135 -9.74 -5.54 12.79
C TRP A 135 -11.00 -6.11 12.14
N LYS A 136 -11.27 -5.73 10.88
CA LYS A 136 -12.39 -6.29 10.13
C LYS A 136 -12.31 -7.81 10.02
N ASN A 137 -11.09 -8.32 9.88
CA ASN A 137 -10.78 -9.73 9.86
C ASN A 137 -9.94 -10.05 11.10
N PRO A 138 -10.52 -10.66 12.15
CA PRO A 138 -9.77 -11.00 13.37
C PRO A 138 -8.64 -12.02 13.15
N GLN A 139 -8.62 -12.71 12.01
CA GLN A 139 -7.57 -13.66 11.63
C GLN A 139 -6.54 -13.03 10.68
N VAL A 140 -6.50 -11.69 10.59
CA VAL A 140 -5.55 -11.01 9.70
C VAL A 140 -4.11 -11.29 10.12
N ALA A 141 -3.29 -11.57 9.13
CA ALA A 141 -1.85 -11.61 9.25
C ALA A 141 -1.25 -10.78 8.12
N LEU A 142 -0.13 -10.11 8.39
CA LEU A 142 0.51 -9.16 7.48
C LEU A 142 1.96 -9.59 7.28
N GLY A 143 2.37 -9.82 6.05
CA GLY A 143 3.76 -10.08 5.70
C GLY A 143 4.56 -8.77 5.68
N VAL A 144 5.82 -8.81 6.11
CA VAL A 144 6.77 -7.72 5.97
C VAL A 144 8.03 -8.23 5.30
N GLU A 145 8.46 -7.52 4.27
CA GLU A 145 9.71 -7.77 3.56
C GLU A 145 10.64 -6.58 3.78
N PHE A 146 11.85 -6.82 4.28
CA PHE A 146 12.82 -5.76 4.53
C PHE A 146 13.78 -5.58 3.35
N LYS A 147 14.23 -4.33 3.16
CA LYS A 147 15.32 -3.98 2.24
C LYS A 147 16.19 -2.89 2.87
N SER A 148 17.51 -2.94 2.68
CA SER A 148 18.47 -2.02 3.32
C SER A 148 18.43 -0.60 2.76
N TRP A 149 18.04 0.45 3.50
CA TRP A 149 17.91 1.83 2.95
C TRP A 149 19.14 2.40 2.23
N ASP A 150 20.36 2.04 2.62
CA ASP A 150 21.57 2.58 1.96
C ASP A 150 21.74 2.10 0.52
N SER A 151 21.04 1.04 0.12
CA SER A 151 20.88 0.70 -1.29
C SER A 151 19.76 1.47 -2.01
N HIS A 152 19.03 2.38 -1.34
CA HIS A 152 17.71 2.93 -1.77
C HIS A 152 17.69 4.42 -2.15
N VAL A 153 18.49 5.29 -1.53
CA VAL A 153 18.19 6.74 -1.61
C VAL A 153 19.34 7.63 -2.09
N ALA A 154 20.60 7.26 -1.90
CA ALA A 154 21.69 8.09 -2.44
C ALA A 154 21.89 7.90 -3.96
N ASP A 155 21.85 6.65 -4.47
CA ASP A 155 22.19 6.34 -5.88
C ASP A 155 21.34 5.24 -6.53
N ALA A 156 20.29 4.75 -5.86
CA ALA A 156 19.49 3.65 -6.41
C ALA A 156 18.79 4.08 -7.70
N SER A 157 19.13 3.42 -8.81
CA SER A 157 18.51 3.74 -10.09
C SER A 157 17.02 3.41 -10.03
N ARG A 158 16.20 4.11 -10.84
CA ARG A 158 14.78 3.77 -11.02
C ARG A 158 14.58 2.27 -11.35
N LYS A 159 15.54 1.67 -12.04
CA LYS A 159 15.54 0.25 -12.40
C LYS A 159 15.64 -0.66 -11.17
N ASP A 160 16.45 -0.31 -10.17
CA ASP A 160 16.62 -1.11 -8.95
C ASP A 160 15.33 -1.11 -8.13
N ARG A 161 14.71 0.07 -7.99
CA ARG A 161 13.40 0.22 -7.32
C ARG A 161 12.30 -0.61 -7.99
N ILE A 162 12.25 -0.59 -9.32
CA ILE A 162 11.32 -1.43 -10.10
C ILE A 162 11.63 -2.92 -9.90
N GLY A 163 12.91 -3.30 -9.84
CA GLY A 163 13.32 -4.68 -9.57
C GLY A 163 12.81 -5.19 -8.21
N TRP A 164 12.85 -4.36 -7.18
CA TRP A 164 12.33 -4.72 -5.85
C TRP A 164 10.81 -4.87 -5.85
N VAL A 165 10.11 -3.92 -6.48
CA VAL A 165 8.66 -4.01 -6.64
C VAL A 165 8.29 -5.29 -7.39
N ALA A 166 9.03 -5.63 -8.45
CA ALA A 166 8.81 -6.86 -9.21
C ALA A 166 9.00 -8.10 -8.34
N GLN A 167 10.04 -8.15 -7.49
CA GLN A 167 10.23 -9.25 -6.55
C GLN A 167 9.08 -9.34 -5.52
N ALA A 168 8.62 -8.20 -5.03
CA ALA A 168 7.58 -8.15 -4.00
C ALA A 168 6.19 -8.51 -4.52
N ILE A 169 5.89 -8.31 -5.83
CA ILE A 169 4.63 -8.74 -6.45
C ILE A 169 4.42 -10.26 -6.37
N ASP A 170 5.49 -11.05 -6.32
CA ASP A 170 5.38 -12.51 -6.18
C ASP A 170 4.85 -12.93 -4.80
N TYR A 171 5.13 -12.14 -3.75
CA TYR A 171 4.98 -12.59 -2.36
C TYR A 171 3.52 -12.72 -1.93
N PRO A 172 2.60 -11.83 -2.34
CA PRO A 172 1.16 -12.04 -2.13
C PRO A 172 0.57 -13.29 -2.81
N MET A 173 1.29 -13.88 -3.78
CA MET A 173 0.87 -15.12 -4.44
C MET A 173 1.35 -16.39 -3.72
N VAL A 174 2.36 -16.27 -2.85
CA VAL A 174 2.96 -17.38 -2.09
C VAL A 174 1.99 -17.88 -1.02
N ASP A 175 1.89 -19.20 -0.91
CA ASP A 175 1.20 -19.86 0.19
C ASP A 175 2.15 -20.00 1.39
N TRP A 176 1.95 -19.18 2.43
CA TRP A 176 2.81 -19.11 3.60
C TRP A 176 2.34 -20.13 4.67
N GLU A 177 3.28 -20.88 5.23
CA GLU A 177 2.98 -22.00 6.12
C GLU A 177 2.20 -21.55 7.37
N GLY A 178 0.95 -22.03 7.50
CA GLY A 178 0.05 -21.67 8.61
C GLY A 178 -0.66 -20.32 8.47
N TYR A 179 -0.50 -19.64 7.33
CA TYR A 179 -1.02 -18.30 7.09
C TYR A 179 -1.80 -18.16 5.77
N GLY A 180 -1.56 -19.04 4.80
CA GLY A 180 -2.12 -18.87 3.47
C GLY A 180 -1.42 -17.76 2.71
N ARG A 181 -2.14 -17.14 1.77
CA ARG A 181 -1.66 -15.92 1.08
C ARG A 181 -1.88 -14.68 1.95
N LEU A 182 -0.90 -13.79 1.97
CA LEU A 182 -0.88 -12.62 2.85
C LEU A 182 -0.82 -11.31 2.05
N PRO A 183 -1.39 -10.20 2.57
CA PRO A 183 -0.93 -8.88 2.22
C PRO A 183 0.53 -8.69 2.66
N VAL A 184 1.34 -8.06 1.82
CA VAL A 184 2.78 -7.89 2.06
C VAL A 184 3.13 -6.41 2.08
N PHE A 185 3.91 -5.98 3.07
CA PHE A 185 4.38 -4.61 3.21
C PHE A 185 5.90 -4.57 3.04
N MET A 186 6.38 -3.83 2.07
CA MET A 186 7.82 -3.57 1.93
C MET A 186 8.26 -2.54 2.97
N CYS A 187 9.41 -2.77 3.60
CA CYS A 187 10.00 -1.87 4.57
C CYS A 187 11.49 -1.65 4.26
N PRO A 188 11.93 -0.42 3.98
CA PRO A 188 11.17 0.82 3.89
C PRO A 188 10.35 0.92 2.59
N ASP A 189 9.57 1.98 2.46
CA ASP A 189 8.95 2.36 1.18
C ASP A 189 10.05 2.73 0.16
N PRO A 190 10.13 2.04 -1.00
CA PRO A 190 11.13 2.33 -2.03
C PRO A 190 10.89 3.67 -2.76
N PHE A 191 9.71 4.26 -2.60
CA PHE A 191 9.37 5.58 -3.11
C PHE A 191 9.39 6.55 -1.92
N VAL A 192 10.49 7.27 -1.70
CA VAL A 192 10.54 8.31 -0.66
C VAL A 192 9.44 9.34 -0.95
N ARG A 193 8.54 9.55 0.01
CA ARG A 193 7.39 10.47 -0.13
C ARG A 193 7.54 11.63 0.82
N ASN A 194 7.17 12.82 0.38
CA ASN A 194 6.85 13.90 1.28
C ASN A 194 5.32 14.11 1.27
N ARG A 195 4.63 13.83 2.38
CA ARG A 195 3.17 14.09 2.47
C ARG A 195 2.84 15.58 2.59
N ASN A 196 3.83 16.42 2.91
CA ASN A 196 3.65 17.80 3.32
C ASN A 196 4.06 18.82 2.27
N LEU A 197 4.51 18.39 1.09
CA LEU A 197 4.81 19.29 -0.02
C LEU A 197 3.66 19.27 -1.03
N PRO A 198 2.63 20.14 -0.87
CA PRO A 198 1.68 20.39 -1.93
C PRO A 198 2.41 21.07 -3.08
N GLY A 199 2.88 20.29 -4.07
CA GLY A 199 3.50 20.83 -5.28
C GLY A 199 4.72 20.08 -5.78
N ASP A 200 5.41 19.31 -4.92
CA ASP A 200 6.34 18.31 -5.42
C ASP A 200 5.48 17.13 -5.85
N GLY A 201 5.21 17.07 -7.16
CA GLY A 201 4.47 15.99 -7.76
C GLY A 201 5.05 14.67 -7.30
N VAL A 202 4.39 14.03 -6.31
CA VAL A 202 4.28 12.59 -6.33
C VAL A 202 3.75 12.33 -7.72
N ASP A 203 4.64 11.84 -8.60
CA ASP A 203 4.32 11.72 -10.01
C ASP A 203 3.00 10.96 -10.10
N ASP A 204 2.08 11.37 -10.97
CA ASP A 204 0.81 10.66 -11.17
C ASP A 204 1.06 9.15 -11.36
N VAL A 205 2.25 8.82 -11.88
CA VAL A 205 2.83 7.49 -11.98
C VAL A 205 3.01 6.79 -10.63
N GLY A 206 3.55 7.41 -9.59
CA GLY A 206 3.73 6.82 -8.26
C GLY A 206 2.40 6.53 -7.57
N HIS A 207 1.44 7.44 -7.65
CA HIS A 207 0.07 7.18 -7.19
C HIS A 207 -0.60 6.04 -7.97
N PHE A 208 -0.40 6.00 -9.29
CA PHE A 208 -0.86 4.89 -10.13
C PHE A 208 -0.20 3.57 -9.75
N VAL A 209 1.12 3.54 -9.56
CA VAL A 209 1.89 2.36 -9.15
C VAL A 209 1.39 1.87 -7.80
N ASP A 210 1.20 2.73 -6.81
CA ASP A 210 0.68 2.31 -5.51
C ASP A 210 -0.74 1.76 -5.58
N GLY A 211 -1.59 2.36 -6.41
CA GLY A 211 -2.93 1.88 -6.68
C GLY A 211 -2.90 0.48 -7.29
N LEU A 212 -2.00 0.26 -8.25
CA LEU A 212 -1.77 -1.03 -8.90
C LEU A 212 -1.22 -2.06 -7.90
N LEU A 213 -0.19 -1.72 -7.12
CA LEU A 213 0.40 -2.61 -6.12
C LEU A 213 -0.59 -2.97 -5.01
N GLY A 214 -1.44 -2.02 -4.60
CA GLY A 214 -2.55 -2.29 -3.69
C GLY A 214 -3.50 -3.37 -4.22
N GLN A 215 -3.76 -3.42 -5.53
CA GLN A 215 -4.60 -4.48 -6.13
C GLN A 215 -3.95 -5.87 -6.03
N TYR A 216 -2.63 -5.95 -5.97
CA TYR A 216 -1.88 -7.17 -5.68
C TYR A 216 -1.70 -7.43 -4.18
N ASN A 217 -2.36 -6.67 -3.29
CA ASN A 217 -2.17 -6.69 -1.85
C ASN A 217 -0.72 -6.44 -1.41
N LEU A 218 -0.02 -5.61 -2.18
CA LEU A 218 1.27 -5.07 -1.80
C LEU A 218 1.10 -3.65 -1.25
N GLY A 219 1.79 -3.36 -0.15
CA GLY A 219 1.80 -2.08 0.54
C GLY A 219 3.19 -1.73 1.04
N TYR A 220 3.26 -0.70 1.88
CA TYR A 220 4.51 -0.19 2.42
C TYR A 220 4.42 0.00 3.94
N LEU A 221 5.49 -0.35 4.64
CA LEU A 221 5.71 -0.03 6.03
C LEU A 221 6.79 1.06 6.09
N THR A 222 6.39 2.25 6.49
CA THR A 222 7.24 3.44 6.49
C THR A 222 7.13 4.20 7.81
N LEU A 223 8.02 5.16 8.03
CA LEU A 223 8.11 5.96 9.25
C LEU A 223 7.67 7.40 8.95
N PHE A 224 6.72 7.93 9.72
CA PHE A 224 6.29 9.32 9.62
C PHE A 224 6.46 10.06 10.94
N ASN A 225 6.93 11.31 10.85
CA ASN A 225 6.94 12.24 11.97
C ASN A 225 5.51 12.42 12.52
N GLY A 226 5.35 12.23 13.83
CA GLY A 226 4.08 12.39 14.53
C GLY A 226 3.08 11.23 14.39
N ASN A 227 3.31 10.24 13.52
CA ASN A 227 2.48 9.02 13.41
C ASN A 227 3.25 7.74 13.75
N GLY A 228 4.59 7.79 13.68
CA GLY A 228 5.46 6.63 13.86
C GLY A 228 5.41 5.67 12.67
N LEU A 229 5.66 4.39 12.93
CA LEU A 229 5.55 3.35 11.90
C LEU A 229 4.13 3.28 11.34
N THR A 230 3.99 3.24 10.03
CA THR A 230 2.71 3.32 9.33
C THR A 230 2.66 2.33 8.17
N MET A 231 1.57 1.55 8.11
CA MET A 231 1.27 0.61 7.04
C MET A 231 0.32 1.24 6.03
N LEU A 232 0.78 1.38 4.79
CA LEU A 232 0.05 1.97 3.67
C LEU A 232 -0.30 0.92 2.62
N MET A 233 -1.47 1.04 2.01
CA MET A 233 -1.89 0.21 0.89
C MET A 233 -2.81 1.01 -0.04
N TYR A 234 -2.89 0.68 -1.33
CA TYR A 234 -3.69 1.43 -2.33
C TYR A 234 -3.40 2.93 -2.31
N GLY A 235 -2.13 3.33 -2.48
CA GLY A 235 -1.71 4.72 -2.35
C GLY A 235 -1.45 5.11 -0.89
N MET A 236 -2.06 6.20 -0.46
CA MET A 236 -1.86 6.76 0.89
C MET A 236 -2.89 6.25 1.92
N ASN A 237 -3.73 5.27 1.55
CA ASN A 237 -4.70 4.73 2.49
C ASN A 237 -3.98 3.98 3.61
N THR A 238 -4.14 4.49 4.82
CA THR A 238 -3.46 3.96 5.99
C THR A 238 -4.25 2.79 6.55
N VAL A 239 -3.62 1.61 6.62
CA VAL A 239 -4.20 0.41 7.23
C VAL A 239 -4.05 0.47 8.75
N TRP A 240 -2.87 0.90 9.20
CA TRP A 240 -2.48 0.98 10.61
C TRP A 240 -1.36 2.03 10.77
N TYR A 241 -1.34 2.72 11.90
CA TYR A 241 -0.24 3.58 12.34
C TYR A 241 0.12 3.28 13.80
N GLU A 242 1.36 3.54 14.18
CA GLU A 242 1.86 3.31 15.53
C GLU A 242 1.16 4.21 16.56
N ARG A 243 0.85 5.46 16.19
CA ARG A 243 0.23 6.41 17.12
C ARG A 243 -1.22 6.10 17.49
N HIS A 244 -2.07 5.77 16.53
CA HIS A 244 -3.52 5.60 16.79
C HIS A 244 -4.05 4.19 16.48
N GLY A 245 -3.16 3.23 16.20
CA GLY A 245 -3.54 1.84 15.90
C GLY A 245 -4.19 1.64 14.54
N VAL A 246 -5.26 0.84 14.51
CA VAL A 246 -5.91 0.39 13.26
C VAL A 246 -6.77 1.50 12.66
N SER A 247 -6.52 1.83 11.40
CA SER A 247 -7.30 2.79 10.60
C SER A 247 -8.20 2.04 9.61
N ASN A 248 -7.88 2.01 8.31
CA ASN A 248 -8.68 1.29 7.32
C ASN A 248 -8.74 -0.23 7.55
N GLY A 249 -7.83 -0.80 8.35
CA GLY A 249 -7.90 -2.21 8.77
C GLY A 249 -9.19 -2.58 9.52
N ARG A 250 -9.92 -1.60 10.08
CA ARG A 250 -11.25 -1.79 10.69
C ARG A 250 -12.34 -2.11 9.67
N ASN A 251 -12.15 -1.65 8.44
CA ASN A 251 -13.14 -1.75 7.37
C ASN A 251 -12.71 -2.72 6.26
N TRP A 252 -11.42 -3.04 6.15
CA TRP A 252 -10.87 -3.85 5.07
C TRP A 252 -10.54 -5.26 5.55
N THR A 253 -11.02 -6.27 4.82
CA THR A 253 -10.74 -7.68 5.16
C THR A 253 -9.27 -8.07 4.92
N LEU A 254 -8.55 -7.29 4.10
CA LEU A 254 -7.16 -7.50 3.69
C LEU A 254 -6.88 -8.91 3.14
N ARG A 255 -7.91 -9.58 2.61
CA ARG A 255 -7.76 -10.90 2.01
C ARG A 255 -7.22 -10.77 0.58
N PRO A 256 -6.34 -11.70 0.14
CA PRO A 256 -6.01 -11.94 -1.26
C PRO A 256 -7.26 -11.92 -2.12
N ARG A 257 -7.30 -11.01 -3.10
CA ARG A 257 -8.39 -10.95 -4.07
C ARG A 257 -8.02 -11.84 -5.25
N THR A 258 -8.71 -12.96 -5.41
CA THR A 258 -8.60 -13.80 -6.60
C THR A 258 -9.74 -13.50 -7.56
N GLY A 259 -9.41 -13.03 -8.77
CA GLY A 259 -10.36 -12.78 -9.86
C GLY A 259 -10.90 -11.34 -9.97
N HIS A 260 -11.37 -10.97 -11.16
CA HIS A 260 -12.05 -9.70 -11.43
C HIS A 260 -13.43 -9.66 -10.75
N ARG A 261 -13.50 -9.24 -9.49
CA ARG A 261 -14.74 -8.72 -8.93
C ARG A 261 -14.74 -7.20 -9.07
N ARG A 262 -15.74 -6.68 -9.78
CA ARG A 262 -16.03 -5.24 -9.88
C ARG A 262 -16.02 -4.63 -8.48
N TRP A 263 -15.33 -3.51 -8.34
CA TRP A 263 -15.46 -2.62 -7.20
C TRP A 263 -16.90 -2.07 -7.17
N THR A 264 -17.81 -2.71 -6.44
CA THR A 264 -18.90 -1.96 -5.81
C THR A 264 -18.31 -1.37 -4.53
N ALA A 265 -17.54 -0.29 -4.68
CA ALA A 265 -17.45 0.67 -3.61
C ALA A 265 -18.89 1.15 -3.39
N ILE A 266 -19.52 0.73 -2.29
CA ILE A 266 -20.74 1.37 -1.82
C ILE A 266 -20.32 2.78 -1.41
N GLN A 267 -20.37 3.72 -2.35
CA GLN A 267 -20.57 5.13 -2.03
C GLN A 267 -22.03 5.24 -1.60
N PRO A 268 -22.35 5.56 -0.33
CA PRO A 268 -23.74 5.66 0.12
C PRO A 268 -24.53 6.82 -0.53
N GLN A 269 -23.89 7.66 -1.35
CA GLN A 269 -24.49 8.92 -1.81
C GLN A 269 -24.90 8.97 -3.29
N LEU A 270 -24.71 7.90 -4.08
CA LEU A 270 -25.14 7.88 -5.50
C LEU A 270 -26.29 6.91 -5.81
N ALA A 271 -26.83 6.19 -4.81
CA ALA A 271 -27.98 5.30 -5.00
C ALA A 271 -29.31 6.05 -5.27
N GLY A 272 -29.33 7.37 -5.17
CA GLY A 272 -30.53 8.20 -5.36
C GLY A 272 -30.83 8.63 -6.81
N LEU A 273 -29.96 8.34 -7.78
CA LEU A 273 -30.04 8.95 -9.13
C LEU A 273 -30.35 8.00 -10.29
N TRP A 274 -30.65 6.72 -10.01
CA TRP A 274 -31.04 5.73 -11.05
C TRP A 274 -32.35 5.02 -10.73
N SER A 275 -33.36 5.75 -10.23
CA SER A 275 -34.75 5.29 -10.21
C SER A 275 -35.63 6.34 -10.88
N ARG A 276 -35.69 6.27 -12.22
CA ARG A 276 -36.80 6.77 -13.06
C ARG A 276 -36.42 6.60 -14.53
N SER A 277 -36.74 5.43 -15.08
CA SER A 277 -37.37 5.27 -16.40
C SER A 277 -37.27 3.81 -16.79
N ASP A 278 -38.36 3.08 -16.59
CA ASP A 278 -38.78 2.09 -17.59
C ASP A 278 -40.29 1.90 -17.48
N ARG A 279 -40.98 2.47 -18.47
CA ARG A 279 -42.39 2.22 -18.76
C ARG A 279 -42.47 0.85 -19.42
N PHE A 280 -42.95 -0.14 -18.70
CA PHE A 280 -43.40 -1.40 -19.28
C PHE A 280 -44.61 -1.13 -20.19
N ILE A 281 -44.45 -1.37 -21.49
CA ILE A 281 -45.55 -1.53 -22.43
C ILE A 281 -46.04 -2.98 -22.31
N SER A 282 -47.29 -3.13 -21.85
CA SER A 282 -47.99 -4.42 -21.74
C SER A 282 -48.50 -4.89 -23.10
N PRO A 283 -48.27 -6.15 -23.52
CA PRO A 283 -48.93 -6.71 -24.70
C PRO A 283 -50.36 -7.16 -24.36
N LYS A 284 -51.34 -6.57 -25.05
CA LYS A 284 -52.74 -6.99 -25.07
C LYS A 284 -52.86 -8.40 -25.65
N THR A 285 -53.28 -9.37 -24.83
CA THR A 285 -53.84 -10.65 -25.29
C THR A 285 -55.23 -10.40 -25.88
N ARG A 286 -55.39 -10.55 -27.20
CA ARG A 286 -56.70 -10.66 -27.85
C ARG A 286 -57.15 -12.12 -27.79
N GLY A 287 -58.27 -12.36 -27.12
CA GLY A 287 -59.03 -13.58 -27.24
C GLY A 287 -59.64 -13.71 -28.64
N ARG A 288 -59.69 -14.93 -29.16
CA ARG A 288 -60.56 -15.32 -30.27
C ARG A 288 -61.38 -16.52 -29.83
N SER A 289 -62.67 -16.24 -29.68
CA SER A 289 -63.80 -17.15 -29.64
C SER A 289 -64.23 -17.54 -31.07
N GLY A 290 -64.75 -18.76 -31.21
CA GLY A 290 -65.45 -19.30 -32.39
C GLY A 290 -65.31 -20.82 -32.38
N CYS A 291 -66.28 -21.59 -31.85
CA CYS A 291 -67.58 -21.99 -32.40
C CYS A 291 -67.50 -22.98 -33.57
N LEU A 292 -68.14 -24.13 -33.33
CA LEU A 292 -68.51 -25.28 -34.18
C LEU A 292 -67.40 -26.29 -34.49
#